data_AF-A0A9D0TI94-F1
#
_entry.id   AF-A0A9D0TI94-F1
#
_cell.length_a   1.000
_cell.length_b   1.000
_cell.length_c   1.000
_cell.angle_alpha   90.00
_cell.angle_beta   90.00
_cell.angle_gamma   90.00
#
_symmetry.space_group_name_H-M   'P 1'
#
loop_
_entity.id
_entity.type
_entity.pdbx_description
1 polymer ?
#
loop_
_entity_poly.entity_id
_entity_poly.type
_entity_poly.pdbx_seq_one_letter_code
_entity_poly.pdbx_strand_id
1 'polypeptide(L)'
;MPRQASRMKIHLMNDKQIEVSEFHEDSFDISLDNEALYFGAMPMFVASLARCTFAVLENYAMRLDVESDLITMRLNWDYASQPTRISEIEMRIYWAELPASRLKAVQRAAHLCTIHNTISRCVQVETRVEIG
;
A
#
# COMPACT_ATOMS: atom_id res chain seq x y z
N MET A 1 23.33 -7.09 -16.67
CA MET A 1 23.38 -5.71 -16.16
C MET A 1 23.01 -5.78 -14.69
N PRO A 2 23.76 -5.16 -13.75
CA PRO A 2 23.32 -5.13 -12.37
C PRO A 2 22.02 -4.31 -12.30
N ARG A 3 20.94 -4.94 -11.84
CA ARG A 3 19.65 -4.28 -11.58
C ARG A 3 19.94 -3.18 -10.57
N GLN A 4 19.79 -1.92 -10.98
CA GLN A 4 20.00 -0.78 -10.09
C GLN A 4 19.09 -0.98 -8.87
N ALA A 5 19.67 -0.85 -7.68
CA ALA A 5 18.94 -0.94 -6.44
C ALA A 5 17.76 0.04 -6.50
N SER A 6 16.54 -0.49 -6.60
CA SER A 6 15.32 0.26 -6.87
C SER A 6 14.52 0.21 -5.58
N ARG A 7 14.60 1.32 -4.84
CA ARG A 7 13.90 1.54 -3.59
C ARG A 7 12.41 1.69 -3.85
N MET A 8 11.59 1.23 -2.91
CA MET A 8 10.15 1.49 -2.97
C MET A 8 9.91 3.00 -3.01
N LYS A 9 9.23 3.48 -4.04
CA LYS A 9 8.92 4.90 -4.17
C LYS A 9 7.53 5.16 -3.62
N ILE A 10 7.43 6.12 -2.72
CA ILE A 10 6.17 6.64 -2.21
C ILE A 10 6.06 8.10 -2.62
N HIS A 11 5.09 8.41 -3.46
CA HIS A 11 4.82 9.76 -3.90
C HIS A 11 3.51 10.26 -3.27
N LEU A 12 3.60 11.28 -2.41
CA LEU A 12 2.45 11.91 -1.76
C LEU A 12 1.93 13.02 -2.68
N MET A 13 0.80 12.74 -3.33
CA MET A 13 0.21 13.62 -4.35
C MET A 13 -0.61 14.76 -3.70
N ASN A 14 -1.28 14.45 -2.58
CA ASN A 14 -1.97 15.41 -1.75
C ASN A 14 -2.08 14.86 -0.31
N ASP A 15 -2.84 15.51 0.56
CA ASP A 15 -3.01 15.14 1.97
C ASP A 15 -3.72 13.78 2.18
N LYS A 16 -4.31 13.22 1.12
CA LYS A 16 -5.17 12.03 1.14
C LYS A 16 -4.91 11.04 0.00
N GLN A 17 -3.81 11.19 -0.73
CA GLN A 17 -3.51 10.36 -1.90
C GLN A 17 -2.02 10.09 -2.02
N ILE A 18 -1.68 8.81 -2.17
CA ILE A 18 -0.32 8.36 -2.49
C ILE A 18 -0.31 7.49 -3.74
N GLU A 19 0.82 7.50 -4.42
CA GLU A 19 1.21 6.47 -5.38
C GLU A 19 2.43 5.72 -4.86
N VAL A 20 2.42 4.40 -4.97
CA VAL A 20 3.50 3.52 -4.52
C VAL A 20 3.94 2.59 -5.66
N SER A 21 5.23 2.52 -5.90
CA SER A 21 5.85 1.70 -6.95
C SER A 21 7.20 1.14 -6.51
N GLU A 22 7.83 0.32 -7.36
CA GLU A 22 9.21 -0.16 -7.14
C GLU A 22 9.42 -0.95 -5.84
N PHE A 23 8.50 -1.87 -5.51
CA PHE A 23 8.38 -2.55 -4.20
C PHE A 23 9.50 -3.57 -3.83
N HIS A 24 10.58 -3.70 -4.60
CA HIS A 24 11.53 -4.81 -4.47
C HIS A 24 12.50 -4.71 -3.30
N GLU A 25 12.66 -3.51 -2.73
CA GLU A 25 13.57 -3.28 -1.62
C GLU A 25 12.83 -2.92 -0.33
N ASP A 26 13.49 -3.18 0.79
CA ASP A 26 12.97 -2.84 2.12
C ASP A 26 13.10 -1.34 2.44
N SER A 27 13.98 -0.64 1.72
CA SER A 27 14.13 0.81 1.84
C SER A 27 13.16 1.54 0.92
N PHE A 28 12.75 2.74 1.34
CA PHE A 28 11.82 3.56 0.59
C PHE A 28 12.28 5.01 0.50
N ASP A 29 11.99 5.63 -0.63
CA ASP A 29 12.16 7.06 -0.86
C ASP A 29 10.78 7.73 -0.91
N ILE A 30 10.67 8.89 -0.26
CA ILE A 30 9.43 9.66 -0.22
C ILE A 30 9.61 10.93 -1.06
N SER A 31 8.68 11.19 -1.97
CA SER A 31 8.58 12.45 -2.69
C SER A 31 7.20 13.08 -2.46
N LEU A 32 7.14 14.41 -2.56
CA LEU A 32 5.95 15.20 -2.30
C LEU A 32 5.61 16.02 -3.54
N ASP A 33 4.33 16.13 -3.89
CA ASP A 33 3.88 17.01 -4.98
C ASP A 33 4.15 18.50 -4.68
N ASN A 34 4.18 18.87 -3.39
CA ASN A 34 4.60 20.19 -2.94
C ASN A 34 5.13 20.15 -1.49
N GLU A 35 5.86 21.18 -1.10
CA GLU A 35 6.52 21.29 0.21
C GLU A 35 5.56 21.45 1.40
N ALA A 36 4.29 21.80 1.17
CA ALA A 36 3.30 21.93 2.25
C ALA A 36 2.72 20.57 2.70
N LEU A 37 2.99 19.49 1.94
CA LEU A 37 2.56 18.15 2.30
C LEU A 37 3.47 17.55 3.38
N TYR A 38 2.88 16.72 4.22
CA TYR A 38 3.60 16.04 5.31
C TYR A 38 3.36 14.54 5.26
N PHE A 39 4.43 13.76 5.08
CA PHE A 39 4.36 12.32 5.16
C PHE A 39 4.40 11.84 6.61
N GLY A 40 3.24 11.92 7.26
CA GLY A 40 3.04 11.50 8.65
C GLY A 40 2.61 10.05 8.82
N ALA A 41 2.16 9.71 10.02
CA ALA A 41 1.74 8.36 10.39
C ALA A 41 0.57 7.82 9.53
N MET A 42 -0.36 8.69 9.08
CA MET A 42 -1.53 8.24 8.32
C MET A 42 -1.17 7.83 6.88
N PRO A 43 -0.46 8.65 6.07
CA PRO A 43 0.11 8.20 4.79
C PRO A 43 1.01 6.96 4.93
N MET A 44 1.80 6.87 6.00
CA MET A 44 2.66 5.71 6.27
C MET A 44 1.85 4.43 6.52
N PHE A 45 0.76 4.52 7.28
CA PHE A 45 -0.16 3.42 7.47
C PHE A 45 -0.79 2.97 6.14
N VAL A 46 -1.21 3.90 5.30
CA VAL A 46 -1.77 3.58 3.96
C VAL A 46 -0.69 2.97 3.05
N ALA A 47 0.55 3.46 3.08
CA ALA A 47 1.67 2.87 2.36
C ALA A 47 1.98 1.43 2.83
N SER A 48 1.83 1.15 4.13
CA SER A 48 2.00 -0.21 4.66
C SER A 48 0.98 -1.20 4.05
N LEU A 49 -0.26 -0.75 3.83
CA LEU A 49 -1.30 -1.54 3.15
C LEU A 49 -0.92 -1.84 1.70
N ALA A 50 -0.35 -0.87 0.98
CA ALA A 50 0.16 -1.07 -0.38
C ALA A 50 1.28 -2.12 -0.40
N ARG A 51 2.29 -1.99 0.47
CA ARG A 51 3.40 -2.94 0.57
C ARG A 51 2.95 -4.36 0.93
N CYS A 52 2.02 -4.49 1.87
CA CYS A 52 1.41 -5.77 2.24
C CYS A 52 0.64 -6.39 1.07
N THR A 53 -0.09 -5.58 0.32
CA THR A 53 -0.82 -6.05 -0.87
C THR A 53 0.14 -6.52 -1.95
N PHE A 54 1.21 -5.75 -2.22
CA PHE A 54 2.25 -6.15 -3.17
C PHE A 54 2.88 -7.49 -2.81
N ALA A 55 3.21 -7.75 -1.53
CA ALA A 55 3.78 -9.03 -1.11
C ALA A 55 2.88 -10.23 -1.46
N VAL A 56 1.56 -10.07 -1.39
CA VAL A 56 0.61 -11.10 -1.83
C VAL A 56 0.60 -11.24 -3.35
N LEU A 57 0.62 -10.12 -4.08
CA LEU A 57 0.62 -10.10 -5.53
C LEU A 57 1.90 -10.67 -6.14
N GLU A 58 3.06 -10.39 -5.54
CA GLU A 58 4.36 -10.95 -5.94
C GLU A 58 4.34 -12.48 -5.82
N ASN A 59 3.83 -13.03 -4.69
CA ASN A 59 3.65 -14.47 -4.55
C ASN A 59 2.70 -15.05 -5.62
N TYR A 60 1.67 -14.30 -5.98
CA TYR A 60 0.72 -14.70 -7.01
C TYR A 60 1.32 -14.65 -8.41
N ALA A 61 2.13 -13.63 -8.70
CA ALA A 61 2.85 -13.40 -9.95
C ALA A 61 3.81 -14.57 -10.24
N MET A 62 4.58 -15.00 -9.23
CA MET A 62 5.46 -16.18 -9.32
C MET A 62 4.73 -17.46 -9.75
N ARG A 63 3.46 -17.63 -9.36
CA ARG A 63 2.65 -18.81 -9.74
C ARG A 63 2.07 -18.69 -11.14
N LEU A 64 1.96 -17.48 -11.67
CA LEU A 64 1.42 -17.20 -12.99
C LEU A 64 2.49 -17.00 -14.06
N ASP A 65 3.76 -16.92 -13.68
CA ASP A 65 4.89 -16.60 -14.56
C ASP A 65 4.68 -15.24 -15.25
N VAL A 66 4.30 -14.23 -14.45
CA VAL A 66 4.08 -12.84 -14.89
C VAL A 66 4.96 -11.93 -14.05
N GLU A 67 5.55 -10.88 -14.65
CA GLU A 67 6.38 -9.93 -13.92
C GLU A 67 5.53 -9.03 -13.01
N SER A 68 5.97 -8.87 -11.76
CA SER A 68 5.37 -7.93 -10.80
C SER A 68 6.12 -6.60 -10.72
N ASP A 69 7.24 -6.46 -11.44
CA ASP A 69 8.16 -5.32 -11.33
C ASP A 69 7.52 -3.97 -11.63
N LEU A 70 6.51 -3.96 -12.50
CA LEU A 70 5.82 -2.76 -12.97
C LEU A 70 4.46 -2.55 -12.29
N ILE A 71 4.20 -3.22 -11.16
CA ILE A 71 3.01 -2.95 -10.37
C ILE A 71 3.13 -1.57 -9.72
N THR A 72 2.14 -0.72 -9.99
CA THR A 72 1.97 0.58 -9.34
C THR A 72 0.62 0.59 -8.62
N MET A 73 0.58 1.14 -7.41
CA MET A 73 -0.64 1.25 -6.63
C MET A 73 -0.93 2.70 -6.30
N ARG A 74 -2.16 3.16 -6.60
CA ARG A 74 -2.65 4.46 -6.14
C ARG A 74 -3.66 4.25 -5.05
N LEU A 75 -3.45 4.91 -3.91
CA LEU A 75 -4.30 4.80 -2.74
C LEU A 75 -4.84 6.17 -2.38
N ASN A 76 -6.16 6.26 -2.24
CA ASN A 76 -6.88 7.44 -1.78
C ASN A 76 -7.59 7.07 -0.49
N TRP A 77 -7.68 7.99 0.47
CA TRP A 77 -8.42 7.73 1.70
C TRP A 77 -9.18 8.95 2.21
N ASP A 78 -10.18 8.68 3.03
CA ASP A 78 -10.96 9.71 3.71
C ASP A 78 -10.99 9.51 5.22
N TYR A 79 -11.31 10.58 5.93
CA TYR A 79 -11.43 10.59 7.38
C TYR A 79 -12.89 10.68 7.81
N ALA A 80 -13.26 9.88 8.83
CA ALA A 80 -14.44 10.15 9.65
C ALA A 80 -14.02 10.92 10.91
N SER A 81 -14.92 11.75 11.41
CA SER A 81 -14.79 12.43 12.70
C SER A 81 -15.41 11.61 13.84
N GLN A 82 -15.00 11.89 15.08
CA GLN A 82 -15.60 11.35 16.32
C GLN A 82 -15.61 9.80 16.43
N PRO A 83 -14.46 9.14 16.66
CA PRO A 83 -13.10 9.69 16.68
C PRO A 83 -12.54 9.87 15.27
N THR A 84 -11.56 10.77 15.13
CA THR A 84 -10.81 10.96 13.89
C THR A 84 -10.10 9.66 13.52
N ARG A 85 -10.46 9.10 12.36
CA ARG A 85 -9.88 7.85 11.83
C ARG A 85 -10.03 7.82 10.32
N ILE A 86 -9.27 6.96 9.65
CA ILE A 86 -9.55 6.62 8.26
C ILE A 86 -10.89 5.87 8.19
N SER A 87 -11.81 6.35 7.38
CA SER A 87 -13.11 5.72 7.15
C SER A 87 -13.14 4.83 5.92
N GLU A 88 -12.38 5.19 4.90
CA GLU A 88 -12.34 4.52 3.61
C GLU A 88 -10.94 4.59 3.01
N ILE A 89 -10.52 3.52 2.34
CA ILE A 89 -9.33 3.48 1.51
C ILE A 89 -9.73 2.87 0.17
N GLU A 90 -9.59 3.64 -0.91
CA GLU A 90 -9.70 3.14 -2.27
C GLU A 90 -8.30 2.82 -2.79
N MET A 91 -8.04 1.56 -3.18
CA MET A 91 -6.79 1.13 -3.79
C MET A 91 -7.01 0.77 -5.26
N ARG A 92 -6.27 1.42 -6.15
CA ARG A 92 -6.19 1.08 -7.58
C ARG A 92 -4.85 0.45 -7.87
N ILE A 93 -4.86 -0.79 -8.37
CA ILE A 93 -3.66 -1.54 -8.72
C ILE A 93 -3.53 -1.54 -10.24
N TYR A 94 -2.44 -0.98 -10.73
CA TYR A 94 -2.07 -1.00 -12.15
C TYR A 94 -1.02 -2.09 -12.36
N TRP A 95 -1.36 -3.07 -13.20
CA TRP A 95 -0.48 -4.20 -13.53
C TRP A 95 -0.58 -4.46 -15.04
N ALA A 96 0.34 -3.86 -15.81
CA ALA A 96 0.28 -3.85 -17.26
C ALA A 96 0.34 -5.25 -17.88
N GLU A 97 1.13 -6.15 -17.31
CA GLU A 97 1.35 -7.50 -17.84
C GLU A 97 0.29 -8.52 -17.40
N LEU A 98 -0.71 -8.09 -16.61
CA LEU A 98 -1.72 -9.01 -16.10
C LEU A 98 -2.67 -9.47 -17.23
N PRO A 99 -2.78 -10.77 -17.51
CA PRO A 99 -3.78 -11.26 -18.46
C PRO A 99 -5.18 -10.94 -17.98
N ALA A 100 -6.04 -10.40 -18.86
CA ALA A 100 -7.41 -10.01 -18.50
C ALA A 100 -8.23 -11.17 -17.87
N SER A 101 -7.94 -12.41 -18.26
CA SER A 101 -8.55 -13.63 -17.70
C SER A 101 -8.25 -13.83 -16.20
N ARG A 102 -7.17 -13.21 -15.68
CA ARG A 102 -6.73 -13.31 -14.28
C ARG A 102 -7.20 -12.14 -13.42
N LEU A 103 -7.80 -11.10 -13.99
CA LEU A 103 -8.20 -9.88 -13.28
C LEU A 103 -8.99 -10.17 -11.99
N LYS A 104 -10.07 -10.94 -12.08
CA LYS A 104 -10.89 -11.30 -10.91
C LYS A 104 -10.12 -12.12 -9.87
N ALA A 105 -9.17 -12.94 -10.31
CA ALA A 105 -8.39 -13.79 -9.41
C ALA A 105 -7.34 -12.97 -8.66
N VAL A 106 -6.68 -12.03 -9.35
CA VAL A 106 -5.76 -11.06 -8.74
C VAL A 106 -6.49 -10.13 -7.77
N GLN A 107 -7.68 -9.64 -8.14
CA GLN A 107 -8.48 -8.82 -7.23
C GLN A 107 -8.81 -9.59 -5.94
N ARG A 108 -9.12 -10.89 -6.02
CA ARG A 108 -9.29 -11.74 -4.82
C ARG A 108 -7.99 -11.92 -4.05
N ALA A 109 -6.86 -12.11 -4.74
CA ALA A 109 -5.55 -12.25 -4.10
C ALA A 109 -5.17 -10.99 -3.32
N ALA A 110 -5.41 -9.79 -3.87
CA ALA A 110 -5.14 -8.52 -3.18
C ALA A 110 -5.87 -8.42 -1.83
N HIS A 111 -7.11 -8.92 -1.74
CA HIS A 111 -7.88 -8.97 -0.48
C HIS A 111 -7.33 -9.93 0.58
N LEU A 112 -6.33 -10.77 0.25
CA LEU A 112 -5.68 -11.67 1.20
C LEU A 112 -4.55 -10.99 1.99
N CYS A 113 -4.21 -9.72 1.71
CA CYS A 113 -3.22 -8.99 2.49
C CYS A 113 -3.57 -9.01 3.99
N THR A 114 -2.59 -9.31 4.83
CA THR A 114 -2.76 -9.38 6.28
C THR A 114 -3.28 -8.07 6.85
N ILE A 115 -2.70 -6.92 6.46
CA ILE A 115 -3.15 -5.60 6.94
C ILE A 115 -4.59 -5.33 6.55
N HIS A 116 -4.99 -5.62 5.30
CA HIS A 116 -6.39 -5.53 4.87
C HIS A 116 -7.32 -6.33 5.79
N ASN A 117 -6.94 -7.57 6.10
CA ASN A 117 -7.74 -8.44 6.96
C ASN A 117 -7.75 -7.99 8.43
N THR A 118 -6.64 -7.41 8.92
CA THR A 118 -6.55 -6.83 10.27
C THR A 118 -7.49 -5.64 10.42
N ILE A 119 -7.47 -4.69 9.47
CA ILE A 119 -8.26 -3.46 9.58
C ILE A 119 -9.75 -3.73 9.35
N SER A 120 -10.10 -4.69 8.48
CA SER A 120 -11.49 -5.06 8.19
C SER A 120 -12.17 -5.81 9.34
N ARG A 121 -11.39 -6.37 10.27
CA ARG A 121 -11.90 -7.13 11.42
C ARG A 121 -11.74 -6.42 12.76
N CYS A 122 -11.16 -5.22 12.74
CA CYS A 122 -10.70 -4.47 13.91
C CYS A 122 -9.65 -5.24 14.75
N VAL A 123 -8.64 -4.52 15.24
CA VAL A 123 -7.69 -5.06 16.23
C VAL A 123 -7.96 -4.42 17.59
N GLN A 124 -7.89 -5.20 18.66
CA GLN A 124 -7.94 -4.65 20.01
C GLN A 124 -6.58 -4.04 20.35
N VAL A 125 -6.59 -2.77 20.73
CA VAL A 125 -5.40 -2.05 21.21
C VAL A 125 -5.68 -1.64 22.65
N GLU A 126 -4.89 -2.19 23.59
CA GLU A 126 -4.92 -1.77 24.98
C GLU A 126 -3.83 -0.71 25.20
N THR A 127 -4.21 0.44 25.74
CA THR A 127 -3.28 1.51 26.09
C THR A 127 -3.21 1.62 27.60
N ARG A 128 -2.03 1.43 28.18
CA ARG A 128 -1.75 1.63 29.60
C ARG A 128 -0.78 2.79 29.75
N VAL A 129 -1.03 3.62 30.75
CA VAL A 129 -0.14 4.73 31.13
C VAL A 129 0.29 4.47 32.56
N GLU A 130 1.59 4.38 32.79
CA GLU A 130 2.19 4.12 34.10
C GLU A 130 2.97 5.36 34.56
N ILE A 131 2.85 5.69 35.84
CA ILE A 131 3.66 6.74 36.48
C ILE A 131 4.93 6.06 36.97
N GLY A 132 6.09 6.58 36.53
CA GLY A 132 7.42 6.13 36.99
C GLY A 132 7.78 6.63 38.38
#